data_AF-A0A402BXB5-F1
#
_entry.id   AF-A0A402BXB5-F1
#
_cell.length_a   1.000
_cell.length_b   1.000
_cell.length_c   1.000
_cell.angle_alpha   90.00
_cell.angle_beta   90.00
_cell.angle_gamma   90.00
#
_symmetry.space_group_name_H-M   'P 1'
#
loop_
_entity.id
_entity.type
_entity.pdbx_description
1 polymer ?
#
loop_
_entity_poly.entity_id
_entity_poly.type
_entity_poly.pdbx_seq_one_letter_code
_entity_poly.pdbx_strand_id
1 'polypeptide(L)'
;MVYYSLNGEIKSIKHFHGDSHFSSVENYYLKNGKPFFIFQEETGWSFDGGTPEKPETKDDVEEKRFYYINDQLISCRDKKYTLRTKNQSKPENVSDGESKNCNDTELRKTFETLMKNRDKKGKTDCIL
;
A
#
# COMPACT_ATOMS: atom_id res chain seq x y z
N MET A 1 1.09 -8.68 -8.21
CA MET A 1 1.88 -9.10 -7.02
C MET A 1 3.30 -9.48 -7.42
N VAL A 2 4.28 -9.25 -6.55
CA VAL A 2 5.68 -9.64 -6.72
C VAL A 2 6.20 -10.20 -5.39
N TYR A 3 6.87 -11.35 -5.43
CA TYR A 3 7.51 -11.97 -4.26
C TYR A 3 9.02 -11.75 -4.33
N TYR A 4 9.61 -11.27 -3.25
CA TYR A 4 11.05 -11.11 -3.10
C TYR A 4 11.55 -12.15 -2.11
N SER A 5 12.49 -12.99 -2.54
CA SER A 5 13.01 -14.10 -1.74
C SER A 5 14.52 -14.01 -1.60
N LEU A 6 15.02 -14.41 -0.43
CA LEU A 6 16.44 -14.58 -0.14
C LEU A 6 16.66 -15.99 0.39
N ASN A 7 17.58 -16.74 -0.21
CA ASN A 7 17.89 -18.13 0.16
C ASN A 7 16.66 -19.04 0.16
N GLY A 8 15.74 -18.84 -0.80
CA GLY A 8 14.50 -19.60 -0.92
C GLY A 8 13.39 -19.21 0.06
N GLU A 9 13.63 -18.28 0.98
CA GLU A 9 12.62 -17.76 1.91
C GLU A 9 12.08 -16.41 1.42
N ILE A 10 10.75 -16.26 1.40
CA ILE A 10 10.10 -14.99 1.05
C ILE A 10 10.40 -13.96 2.15
N LYS A 11 10.97 -12.82 1.75
CA LYS A 11 11.31 -11.69 2.63
C LYS A 11 10.35 -10.53 2.48
N SER A 12 9.79 -10.33 1.30
CA SER A 12 8.69 -9.40 1.13
C SER A 12 7.75 -9.76 0.00
N ILE A 13 6.55 -9.18 0.05
CA ILE A 13 5.53 -9.29 -0.98
C ILE A 13 5.08 -7.88 -1.31
N LYS A 14 5.13 -7.49 -2.58
CA LYS A 14 4.51 -6.27 -3.09
C LYS A 14 3.22 -6.63 -3.81
N HIS A 15 2.10 -6.16 -3.28
CA HIS A 15 0.79 -6.31 -3.85
C HIS A 15 0.30 -4.96 -4.38
N PHE A 16 -0.30 -4.95 -5.57
CA PHE A 16 -0.83 -3.75 -6.20
C PHE A 16 -2.21 -4.08 -6.73
N HIS A 17 -3.17 -3.23 -6.41
CA HIS A 17 -4.51 -3.22 -6.97
C HIS A 17 -4.95 -1.77 -7.21
N GLY A 18 -5.88 -1.56 -8.13
CA GLY A 18 -6.31 -0.22 -8.50
C GLY A 18 -7.13 -0.19 -9.78
N ASP A 19 -7.61 1.00 -10.10
CA ASP A 19 -8.36 1.33 -11.30
C ASP A 19 -7.82 2.63 -11.94
N SER A 20 -8.58 3.23 -12.85
CA SER A 20 -8.21 4.45 -13.58
C SER A 20 -7.97 5.70 -12.73
N HIS A 21 -8.55 5.78 -11.53
CA HIS A 21 -8.48 6.95 -10.64
C HIS A 21 -7.94 6.62 -9.24
N PHE A 22 -7.85 5.34 -8.89
CA PHE A 22 -7.37 4.90 -7.60
C PHE A 22 -6.28 3.83 -7.74
N SER A 23 -5.28 3.88 -6.86
CA SER A 23 -4.32 2.80 -6.70
C SER A 23 -4.01 2.53 -5.24
N SER A 24 -3.75 1.27 -4.92
CA SER A 24 -3.27 0.82 -3.62
C SER A 24 -2.05 -0.09 -3.81
N VAL A 25 -0.99 0.20 -3.07
CA VAL A 25 0.22 -0.63 -3.00
C VAL A 25 0.39 -1.10 -1.57
N GLU A 26 0.45 -2.41 -1.38
CA GLU A 26 0.68 -3.04 -0.08
C GLU A 26 2.04 -3.76 -0.13
N ASN A 27 2.92 -3.43 0.82
CA ASN A 27 4.23 -4.06 0.97
C ASN A 27 4.25 -4.80 2.31
N TYR A 28 4.32 -6.13 2.23
CA TYR A 28 4.42 -7.01 3.39
C TYR A 28 5.89 -7.37 3.60
N TYR A 29 6.44 -7.05 4.77
CA TYR A 29 7.82 -7.39 5.13
C TYR A 29 7.81 -8.51 6.17
N LEU A 30 8.52 -9.61 5.84
CA LEU A 30 8.37 -10.87 6.53
C LEU A 30 9.61 -11.25 7.34
N LYS A 31 9.37 -11.84 8.51
CA LYS A 31 10.37 -12.52 9.33
C LYS A 31 9.81 -13.86 9.74
N ASN A 32 10.53 -14.94 9.45
CA ASN A 32 10.09 -16.32 9.71
C ASN A 32 8.70 -16.61 9.09
N GLY A 33 8.47 -16.10 7.87
CA GLY A 33 7.21 -16.27 7.15
C GLY A 33 6.00 -15.47 7.68
N LYS A 34 6.17 -14.61 8.70
CA LYS A 34 5.10 -13.76 9.24
C LYS A 34 5.40 -12.27 9.02
N PRO A 35 4.39 -11.42 8.77
CA PRO A 35 4.59 -9.97 8.70
C PRO A 35 5.11 -9.42 10.03
N PHE A 36 6.19 -8.65 9.98
CA PHE A 36 6.63 -7.80 11.10
C PHE A 36 6.32 -6.32 10.83
N PHE A 37 6.16 -5.96 9.56
CA PHE A 37 5.83 -4.62 9.11
C PHE A 37 5.01 -4.70 7.82
N ILE A 38 3.94 -3.90 7.73
CA ILE A 38 3.17 -3.71 6.51
C ILE A 38 3.11 -2.22 6.20
N PHE A 39 3.42 -1.86 4.96
CA PHE A 39 3.27 -0.50 4.44
C PHE A 39 2.21 -0.50 3.33
N GLN A 40 1.14 0.25 3.54
CA GLN A 40 0.10 0.47 2.54
C GLN A 40 0.16 1.93 2.08
N GLU A 41 0.07 2.14 0.78
CA GLU A 41 -0.08 3.46 0.18
C GLU A 41 -1.29 3.43 -0.74
N GLU A 42 -2.28 4.27 -0.46
CA GLU A 42 -3.45 4.49 -1.28
C GLU A 42 -3.34 5.87 -1.93
N THR A 43 -3.62 5.96 -3.22
CA THR A 43 -3.57 7.20 -3.98
C THR A 43 -4.83 7.34 -4.81
N GLY A 44 -5.58 8.41 -4.58
CA GLY A 44 -6.66 8.85 -5.45
C GLY A 44 -6.20 10.04 -6.28
N TRP A 45 -6.21 9.92 -7.61
CA TRP A 45 -5.88 11.01 -8.50
C TRP A 45 -7.15 11.64 -9.09
N SER A 46 -7.13 12.97 -9.29
CA SER A 46 -8.22 13.69 -9.96
C SER A 46 -7.74 14.96 -10.67
N PHE A 47 -8.56 15.47 -11.60
CA PHE A 47 -8.34 16.79 -12.19
C PHE A 47 -8.53 17.90 -11.15
N ASP A 48 -7.69 18.92 -11.27
CA ASP A 48 -7.59 20.05 -10.36
C ASP A 48 -7.53 21.39 -11.11
N GLY A 49 -8.06 21.41 -12.34
CA GLY A 49 -8.11 22.58 -13.22
C GLY A 49 -7.19 22.44 -14.44
N GLY A 50 -6.64 23.57 -14.88
CA GLY A 50 -5.85 23.66 -16.12
C GLY A 50 -6.72 23.81 -17.38
N THR A 51 -6.11 23.54 -18.54
CA THR A 51 -6.81 23.49 -19.84
C THR A 51 -6.75 22.07 -20.40
N PRO A 52 -7.57 21.72 -21.42
CA PRO A 52 -7.45 20.41 -22.07
C PRO A 52 -6.05 20.09 -22.59
N GLU A 53 -5.29 21.11 -23.01
CA GLU A 53 -3.91 20.97 -23.50
C GLU A 53 -2.87 20.90 -22.37
N LYS A 54 -3.21 21.43 -21.19
CA LYS A 54 -2.36 21.46 -20.00
C LYS A 54 -3.20 21.20 -18.74
N PRO A 55 -3.68 19.97 -18.55
CA PRO A 55 -4.50 19.66 -17.38
C PRO A 55 -3.66 19.73 -16.12
N GLU A 56 -4.30 20.16 -15.04
CA GLU A 56 -3.72 20.12 -13.70
C GLU A 56 -4.36 18.97 -12.94
N THR A 57 -3.56 18.27 -12.16
CA THR A 57 -3.98 17.11 -11.39
C THR A 57 -3.57 17.25 -9.95
N LYS A 58 -4.32 16.56 -9.09
CA LYS A 58 -3.96 16.33 -7.70
C LYS A 58 -4.02 14.85 -7.37
N ASP A 59 -3.13 14.44 -6.48
CA ASP A 59 -3.06 13.12 -5.89
C ASP A 59 -3.30 13.28 -4.39
N ASP A 60 -4.39 12.70 -3.89
CA ASP A 60 -4.63 12.57 -2.45
C ASP A 60 -4.06 11.22 -2.00
N VAL A 61 -3.00 11.26 -1.20
CA VAL A 61 -2.22 10.09 -0.78
C VAL A 61 -2.46 9.79 0.69
N GLU A 62 -2.72 8.52 1.00
CA GLU A 62 -2.81 7.98 2.35
C GLU A 62 -1.81 6.83 2.53
N GLU A 63 -0.80 7.06 3.37
CA GLU A 63 0.16 6.06 3.80
C GLU A 63 -0.27 5.48 5.15
N LYS A 64 -0.28 4.15 5.27
CA LYS A 64 -0.48 3.45 6.55
C LYS A 64 0.69 2.51 6.83
N ARG A 65 1.15 2.53 8.08
CA ARG A 65 2.29 1.75 8.58
C ARG A 65 1.80 0.89 9.73
N PHE A 66 1.90 -0.42 9.62
CA PHE A 66 1.46 -1.38 10.64
C PHE A 66 2.65 -2.14 11.19
N TYR A 67 2.82 -2.14 12.51
CA TYR A 67 3.96 -2.76 13.20
C TYR A 67 3.50 -3.95 14.03
N TYR A 68 4.21 -5.07 13.88
CA TYR A 68 3.87 -6.32 14.54
C TYR A 68 5.01 -6.84 15.40
N ILE A 69 4.68 -7.30 16.60
CA ILE A 69 5.56 -8.08 17.46
C ILE A 69 4.84 -9.37 17.82
N ASN A 70 5.52 -10.51 17.65
CA ASN A 70 4.96 -11.84 17.95
C ASN A 70 3.58 -12.06 17.29
N ASP A 71 3.41 -11.59 16.05
CA ASP A 71 2.16 -11.70 15.27
C ASP A 71 1.00 -10.85 15.84
N GLN A 72 1.26 -9.97 16.80
CA GLN A 72 0.29 -9.03 17.35
C GLN A 72 0.56 -7.63 16.80
N LEU A 73 -0.50 -6.94 16.37
CA LEU A 73 -0.44 -5.54 15.96
C LEU A 73 -0.21 -4.67 17.20
N ILE A 74 0.91 -3.95 17.24
CA ILE A 74 1.29 -3.12 18.41
C ILE A 74 1.15 -1.62 18.17
N SER A 75 1.20 -1.18 16.92
CA SER A 75 1.13 0.23 16.55
C SER A 75 0.76 0.37 15.08
N CYS A 76 0.02 1.43 14.77
CA CYS A 76 -0.17 1.89 13.40
C CYS A 76 0.00 3.39 13.32
N ARG A 77 0.49 3.85 12.18
CA ARG A 77 0.62 5.27 11.87
C ARG A 77 0.01 5.55 10.53
N ASP A 78 -0.70 6.67 10.47
CA ASP A 78 -1.31 7.17 9.26
C ASP A 78 -0.61 8.46 8.87
N LYS A 79 -0.35 8.63 7.57
CA LYS A 79 0.09 9.90 7.01
C LYS A 79 -0.74 10.21 5.77
N LYS A 80 -1.29 11.42 5.71
CA LYS A 80 -2.06 11.91 4.57
C LYS A 80 -1.42 13.18 4.02
N TYR A 81 -1.43 13.34 2.71
CA TYR A 81 -0.97 14.54 2.04
C TYR A 81 -1.53 14.63 0.63
N THR A 82 -1.51 15.83 0.06
CA THR A 82 -1.91 16.08 -1.33
C THR A 82 -0.68 16.50 -2.14
N LEU A 83 -0.49 15.91 -3.32
CA LEU A 83 0.47 16.37 -4.32
C LEU A 83 -0.30 17.03 -5.46
N ARG A 84 0.16 18.18 -5.96
CA ARG A 84 -0.41 18.85 -7.14
C ARG A 84 0.62 18.95 -8.24
N THR A 85 0.23 18.85 -9.51
CA THR A 85 1.16 18.98 -10.65
C THR A 85 1.96 20.28 -10.61
N LYS A 86 1.31 21.38 -10.18
CA LYS A 86 1.93 22.71 -10.04
C LYS A 86 3.05 22.78 -9.01
N ASN A 87 3.07 21.88 -8.03
CA ASN A 87 3.98 21.96 -6.88
C ASN A 87 4.35 20.58 -6.32
N GLN A 88 4.67 19.62 -7.19
CA GLN A 88 4.93 18.22 -6.81
C GLN A 88 6.03 18.07 -5.74
N SER A 89 6.98 19.01 -5.67
CA SER A 89 8.07 18.99 -4.69
C SER A 89 7.65 19.33 -3.26
N LYS A 90 6.44 19.86 -3.04
CA LYS A 90 5.97 20.30 -1.71
C LYS A 90 4.57 19.73 -1.44
N PRO A 91 4.48 18.65 -0.65
CA PRO A 91 3.20 18.10 -0.22
C PRO A 91 2.38 19.12 0.57
N GLU A 92 1.08 19.18 0.28
CA GLU A 92 0.09 20.01 0.97
C GLU A 92 -0.72 19.16 1.97
N ASN A 93 -1.42 19.83 2.90
CA ASN A 93 -2.33 19.19 3.86
C ASN A 93 -1.71 18.02 4.64
N VAL A 94 -0.41 18.09 4.92
CA VAL A 94 0.33 17.00 5.56
C VAL A 94 -0.19 16.77 6.97
N SER A 95 -0.65 15.55 7.22
CA SER A 95 -0.96 15.03 8.55
C SER A 95 -0.16 13.74 8.73
N ASP A 96 0.56 13.58 9.83
CA ASP A 96 1.24 12.33 10.22
C ASP A 96 1.03 12.13 11.71
N GLY A 97 0.61 10.93 12.12
CA GLY A 97 0.45 10.61 13.52
C GLY A 97 0.17 9.13 13.76
N GLU A 98 0.02 8.79 15.04
CA GLU A 98 -0.52 7.48 15.43
C GLU A 98 -1.98 7.36 14.99
N SER A 99 -2.33 6.20 14.46
CA SER A 99 -3.71 5.90 14.06
C SER A 99 -4.57 5.68 15.29
N LYS A 100 -5.74 6.33 15.33
CA LYS A 100 -6.76 6.07 16.37
C LYS A 100 -7.47 4.74 16.17
N ASN A 101 -7.49 4.23 14.93
CA ASN A 101 -8.24 3.05 14.52
C ASN A 101 -7.33 2.09 13.75
N CYS A 102 -6.45 1.42 14.50
CA CYS A 102 -5.64 0.33 14.01
C CYS A 102 -6.52 -0.88 13.62
N ASN A 103 -6.83 -1.03 12.33
CA ASN A 103 -7.49 -2.21 11.79
C ASN A 103 -6.73 -2.75 10.59
N ASP A 104 -6.19 -3.96 10.72
CA ASP A 104 -5.41 -4.67 9.71
C ASP A 104 -6.12 -5.91 9.17
N THR A 105 -7.40 -6.09 9.47
CA THR A 105 -8.16 -7.32 9.16
C THR A 105 -8.10 -7.66 7.66
N GLU A 106 -8.34 -6.69 6.79
CA GLU A 106 -8.28 -6.91 5.34
C GLU A 106 -6.85 -7.16 4.86
N LEU A 107 -5.86 -6.42 5.38
CA LEU A 107 -4.45 -6.65 5.05
C LEU A 107 -3.99 -8.06 5.41
N ARG A 108 -4.46 -8.61 6.54
CA ARG A 108 -4.19 -9.99 6.95
C ARG A 108 -4.84 -11.00 6.01
N LYS A 109 -6.11 -10.81 5.64
CA LYS A 109 -6.80 -11.69 4.67
C LYS A 109 -6.10 -11.69 3.32
N THR A 110 -5.68 -10.53 2.83
CA THR A 110 -4.91 -10.40 1.59
C THR A 110 -3.58 -11.13 1.72
N PHE A 111 -2.84 -10.93 2.82
CA PHE A 111 -1.59 -11.66 3.07
C PHE A 111 -1.77 -13.17 3.05
N GLU A 112 -2.77 -13.70 3.75
CA GLU A 112 -3.08 -15.14 3.77
C GLU A 112 -3.39 -15.67 2.36
N THR A 113 -4.15 -14.91 1.58
CA THR A 113 -4.48 -15.25 0.19
C THR A 113 -3.24 -15.27 -0.68
N LEU A 114 -2.38 -14.26 -0.57
CA LEU A 114 -1.11 -14.19 -1.30
C LEU A 114 -0.20 -15.37 -0.91
N MET A 115 -0.09 -15.71 0.38
CA MET A 115 0.72 -16.84 0.83
C MET A 115 0.18 -18.18 0.35
N LYS A 116 -1.15 -18.36 0.35
CA LYS A 116 -1.81 -19.58 -0.13
C LYS A 116 -1.60 -19.83 -1.63
N ASN A 117 -1.42 -18.77 -2.41
CA ASN A 117 -1.29 -18.85 -3.87
C ASN A 117 0.14 -18.63 -4.39
N ARG A 118 1.14 -18.48 -3.50
CA ARG A 118 2.53 -18.13 -3.86
C ARG A 118 3.20 -19.05 -4.89
N ASP A 119 2.81 -20.32 -4.93
CA ASP A 119 3.42 -21.35 -5.78
C ASP A 119 2.62 -21.59 -7.07
N LYS A 120 1.48 -20.92 -7.26
CA LYS A 120 0.67 -21.05 -8.48
C LYS A 120 1.34 -20.29 -9.63
N LYS A 121 1.83 -21.03 -10.63
CA LYS A 121 2.35 -20.49 -11.90
C LYS A 121 1.35 -20.76 -13.03
N GLY A 122 0.91 -19.72 -13.74
CA GLY A 122 -0.02 -19.82 -14.88
C GLY A 122 -1.11 -18.74 -14.82
N LYS A 123 -1.89 -18.56 -15.91
CA LYS A 123 -3.03 -17.61 -16.00
C LYS A 123 -4.08 -17.90 -14.92
N THR A 124 -3.83 -17.46 -13.70
CA THR A 124 -4.87 -17.18 -12.72
C THR A 124 -5.42 -15.82 -13.09
N ASP A 125 -6.63 -15.79 -13.64
CA ASP A 125 -7.42 -14.57 -13.75
C ASP A 125 -7.41 -13.92 -12.36
N CYS A 126 -6.71 -12.79 -12.26
CA CYS A 126 -6.53 -11.93 -11.09
C CYS A 126 -6.74 -12.62 -9.73
N ILE A 127 -5.65 -13.02 -9.07
CA ILE A 127 -5.69 -13.28 -7.63
C ILE A 127 -5.84 -11.90 -6.98
N LEU A 128 -7.08 -11.64 -6.52
CA LEU A 128 -7.60 -10.45 -5.82
C LEU A 128 -6.55 -9.50 -5.25
#